data_AF-A0AAW2ARY4-F1
#
_entry.id   AF-A0AAW2ARY4-F1
#
_cell.length_a   1.000
_cell.length_b   1.000
_cell.length_c   1.000
_cell.angle_alpha   90.00
_cell.angle_beta   90.00
_cell.angle_gamma   90.00
#
_symmetry.space_group_name_H-M   'P 1'
#
loop_
_entity.id
_entity.type
_entity.pdbx_description
1 polymer ?
#
loop_
_entity_poly.entity_id
_entity_poly.type
_entity_poly.pdbx_seq_one_letter_code
_entity_poly.pdbx_strand_id
1 'polypeptide(L)'
;MSVSKPQESGEVRIEPSLNKNEEEFIHGRRKSVLQSLKKLQIDCSQNEVPNIALLGSGGGERAMVGLLGSLVQLQKTGLLDSILYLSGVSGSTWYEH
;
A
#
# COMPACT_ATOMS: atom_id res chain seq x y z
N MET A 1 4.65 50.68 -11.36
CA MET A 1 4.52 49.69 -10.28
C MET A 1 4.21 48.36 -10.93
N SER A 2 5.12 47.39 -10.84
CA SER A 2 4.91 46.07 -11.43
C SER A 2 4.03 45.26 -10.48
N VAL A 3 2.84 44.86 -10.94
CA VAL A 3 1.93 44.02 -10.16
C VAL A 3 2.50 42.60 -10.18
N SER A 4 2.87 42.08 -9.01
CA SER A 4 3.29 40.69 -8.85
C SER A 4 2.13 39.77 -9.24
N LYS A 5 2.41 38.78 -10.10
CA LYS A 5 1.47 37.70 -10.40
C LYS A 5 1.10 36.96 -9.11
N PRO A 6 -0.16 36.55 -8.90
CA PRO A 6 -0.52 35.73 -7.77
C PRO A 6 0.29 34.43 -7.83
N GLN A 7 0.96 34.07 -6.72
CA GLN A 7 1.57 32.76 -6.55
C GLN A 7 0.49 31.68 -6.76
N GLU A 8 0.80 30.69 -7.58
CA GLU A 8 -0.13 29.63 -7.99
C GLU A 8 -0.78 28.95 -6.77
N SER A 9 -2.11 29.03 -6.79
CA SER A 9 -3.05 28.30 -5.95
C SER A 9 -2.86 26.79 -6.14
N GLY A 10 -2.89 26.00 -5.07
CA GLY A 10 -2.83 24.54 -5.18
C GLY A 10 -3.87 23.99 -6.16
N GLU A 11 -3.47 23.04 -7.00
CA GLU A 11 -4.31 22.43 -8.03
C GLU A 11 -4.89 21.09 -7.55
N VAL A 12 -6.15 20.82 -7.92
CA VAL A 12 -6.80 19.53 -7.67
C VAL A 12 -6.55 18.62 -8.87
N ARG A 13 -6.00 17.43 -8.63
CA ARG A 13 -5.80 16.41 -9.66
C ARG A 13 -7.14 15.76 -10.03
N ILE A 14 -7.54 15.87 -11.29
CA ILE A 14 -8.75 15.25 -11.84
C ILE A 14 -8.34 14.32 -12.99
N GLU A 15 -7.80 13.15 -12.63
CA GLU A 15 -7.33 12.15 -13.60
C GLU A 15 -7.68 10.75 -13.10
N PRO A 16 -8.16 9.83 -13.98
CA PRO A 16 -8.55 8.48 -13.58
C PRO A 16 -7.36 7.54 -13.36
N SER A 17 -6.16 7.93 -13.77
CA SER A 17 -4.93 7.16 -13.58
C SER A 17 -4.37 7.31 -12.16
N LEU A 18 -3.38 6.48 -11.84
CA LEU A 18 -2.60 6.65 -10.61
C LEU A 18 -1.77 7.93 -10.67
N ASN A 19 -1.46 8.49 -9.50
CA ASN A 19 -0.48 9.56 -9.44
C ASN A 19 0.93 8.98 -9.69
N LYS A 20 1.86 9.81 -10.18
CA LYS A 20 3.21 9.36 -10.57
C LYS A 20 3.96 8.67 -9.42
N ASN A 21 3.80 9.16 -8.20
CA ASN A 21 4.49 8.59 -7.03
C ASN A 21 3.98 7.16 -6.74
N GLU A 22 2.69 6.92 -6.92
CA GLU A 22 2.12 5.58 -6.75
C GLU A 22 2.56 4.64 -7.88
N GLU A 23 2.62 5.10 -9.13
CA GLU A 23 3.15 4.29 -10.25
C GLU A 23 4.61 3.87 -10.01
N GLU A 24 5.45 4.81 -9.58
CA GLU A 24 6.85 4.56 -9.21
C GLU A 24 6.96 3.59 -8.03
N PHE A 25 6.14 3.78 -7.00
CA PHE A 25 6.06 2.89 -5.84
C PHE A 25 5.70 1.46 -6.27
N ILE A 26 4.67 1.28 -7.09
CA ILE A 26 4.25 -0.04 -7.58
C ILE A 26 5.38 -0.70 -8.37
N HIS A 27 6.04 0.03 -9.25
CA HIS A 27 7.17 -0.51 -10.03
C HIS A 27 8.29 -1.03 -9.11
N GLY A 28 8.63 -0.28 -8.05
CA GLY A 28 9.60 -0.71 -7.04
C GLY A 28 9.09 -1.90 -6.22
N ARG A 29 7.89 -1.81 -5.66
CA ARG A 29 7.31 -2.80 -4.75
C ARG A 29 7.10 -4.15 -5.42
N ARG A 30 6.72 -4.19 -6.70
CA ARG A 30 6.58 -5.45 -7.47
C ARG A 30 7.87 -6.28 -7.51
N LYS A 31 9.05 -5.64 -7.46
CA LYS A 31 10.33 -6.35 -7.36
C LYS A 31 10.46 -7.04 -5.99
N SER A 32 10.11 -6.35 -4.91
CA SER A 32 10.11 -6.94 -3.56
C SER A 32 9.08 -8.07 -3.43
N VAL A 33 7.89 -7.89 -3.98
CA VAL A 33 6.84 -8.94 -4.00
C VAL A 33 7.34 -10.17 -4.73
N LEU A 34 7.97 -10.04 -5.90
CA LEU A 34 8.54 -11.18 -6.61
C LEU A 34 9.58 -11.93 -5.75
N GLN A 35 10.47 -11.22 -5.07
CA GLN A 35 11.45 -11.85 -4.17
C GLN A 35 10.78 -12.56 -2.99
N SER A 36 9.72 -11.97 -2.43
CA SER A 36 8.92 -12.59 -1.38
C SER A 36 8.27 -13.89 -1.86
N LEU A 37 7.63 -13.89 -3.03
CA LEU A 37 6.97 -15.06 -3.60
C LEU A 37 7.97 -16.19 -3.89
N LYS A 38 9.16 -15.85 -4.43
CA LYS A 38 10.24 -16.82 -4.64
C LYS A 38 10.72 -17.47 -3.34
N LYS A 39 10.88 -16.70 -2.26
CA LYS A 39 11.25 -17.23 -0.93
C LYS A 39 10.18 -18.19 -0.39
N LEU A 40 8.91 -17.97 -0.74
CA LEU A 40 7.77 -18.82 -0.40
C LEU A 40 7.59 -20.00 -1.36
N GLN A 41 8.51 -20.22 -2.30
CA GLN A 41 8.43 -21.28 -3.32
C GLN A 41 7.20 -21.15 -4.24
N ILE A 42 6.67 -19.94 -4.39
CA ILE A 42 5.61 -19.62 -5.35
C ILE A 42 6.29 -19.12 -6.62
N ASP A 43 6.27 -19.95 -7.66
CA ASP A 43 6.88 -19.59 -8.95
C ASP A 43 6.05 -18.52 -9.67
N CYS A 44 6.74 -17.52 -10.20
CA CYS A 44 6.13 -16.35 -10.82
C CYS A 44 7.18 -15.61 -11.67
N SER A 45 6.81 -15.26 -12.90
CA SER A 45 7.66 -14.41 -13.75
C SER A 45 7.50 -12.92 -13.40
N GLN A 46 8.47 -12.08 -13.80
CA GLN A 46 8.45 -10.63 -13.53
C GLN A 46 7.17 -9.93 -14.02
N ASN A 47 6.60 -10.41 -15.13
CA ASN A 47 5.41 -9.83 -15.74
C ASN A 47 4.11 -10.34 -15.10
N GLU A 48 4.18 -11.45 -14.35
CA GLU A 48 3.01 -12.12 -13.76
C GLU A 48 2.89 -11.87 -12.25
N VAL A 49 3.73 -11.01 -11.68
CA VAL A 49 3.66 -10.67 -10.24
C VAL A 49 2.26 -10.17 -9.90
N PRO A 50 1.54 -10.83 -8.98
CA PRO A 50 0.19 -10.43 -8.60
C PRO A 50 0.21 -9.17 -7.74
N ASN A 51 -0.85 -8.36 -7.86
CA ASN A 51 -1.11 -7.25 -6.95
C ASN A 51 -1.95 -7.77 -5.79
N ILE A 52 -1.34 -7.97 -4.62
CA ILE A 52 -2.00 -8.51 -3.42
C ILE A 52 -2.35 -7.35 -2.48
N ALA A 53 -3.60 -7.30 -2.00
CA ALA A 53 -4.07 -6.29 -1.06
C ALA A 53 -4.56 -6.91 0.24
N LEU A 54 -4.23 -6.29 1.37
CA LEU A 54 -4.78 -6.59 2.69
C LEU A 54 -5.77 -5.49 3.09
N LEU A 55 -6.97 -5.89 3.50
CA LEU A 55 -8.08 -4.96 3.79
C LEU A 55 -8.55 -5.14 5.24
N GLY A 56 -8.42 -4.08 6.04
CA GLY A 56 -8.90 -4.02 7.42
C GLY A 56 -10.30 -3.40 7.53
N SER A 57 -11.19 -4.05 8.27
CA SER A 57 -12.55 -3.54 8.50
C SER A 57 -12.61 -2.47 9.61
N GLY A 58 -13.76 -1.81 9.74
CA GLY A 58 -14.07 -1.00 10.92
C GLY A 58 -14.40 -1.85 12.15
N GLY A 59 -14.50 -1.21 13.32
CA GLY A 59 -14.86 -1.88 14.58
C GLY A 59 -14.08 -1.43 15.82
N GLY A 60 -13.53 -0.21 15.80
CA GLY A 60 -12.74 0.35 16.89
C GLY A 60 -11.52 -0.51 17.25
N GLU A 61 -11.20 -0.58 18.55
CA GLU A 61 -10.02 -1.29 19.06
C GLU A 61 -9.99 -2.77 18.66
N ARG A 62 -11.18 -3.41 18.57
CA ARG A 62 -11.27 -4.82 18.12
C ARG A 62 -10.72 -5.00 16.71
N ALA A 63 -11.06 -4.10 15.80
CA ALA A 63 -10.57 -4.16 14.42
C ALA A 63 -9.07 -3.86 14.37
N MET A 64 -8.59 -2.89 15.14
CA MET A 64 -7.17 -2.57 15.26
C MET A 64 -6.35 -3.79 15.73
N VAL A 65 -6.73 -4.40 16.87
CA VAL A 65 -6.03 -5.56 17.44
C VAL A 65 -6.10 -6.77 16.49
N GLY A 66 -7.24 -7.00 15.84
CA GLY A 66 -7.40 -8.07 14.85
C GLY A 66 -6.49 -7.90 13.63
N LEU A 67 -6.40 -6.68 13.09
CA LEU A 67 -5.50 -6.37 11.98
C LEU A 67 -4.03 -6.52 12.41
N LEU A 68 -3.66 -6.01 13.60
CA LEU A 68 -2.31 -6.17 14.13
C LEU A 68 -1.91 -7.64 14.26
N GLY A 69 -2.78 -8.49 14.81
CA GLY A 69 -2.55 -9.93 14.88
C GLY A 69 -2.32 -10.55 13.50
N SER A 70 -3.10 -10.12 12.50
CA SER A 70 -2.94 -10.55 11.11
C SER A 70 -1.59 -10.12 10.52
N LEU A 71 -1.19 -8.87 10.71
CA LEU A 71 0.09 -8.33 10.24
C LEU A 71 1.28 -9.07 10.86
N VAL A 72 1.24 -9.32 12.18
CA VAL A 72 2.26 -10.11 12.89
C VAL A 72 2.37 -11.51 12.31
N GLN A 73 1.23 -12.16 12.03
CA GLN A 73 1.26 -13.50 11.46
C GLN A 73 1.77 -13.51 10.01
N LEU A 74 1.38 -12.53 9.20
CA LEU A 74 1.88 -12.35 7.83
C LEU A 74 3.40 -12.13 7.81
N GLN A 75 3.94 -11.38 8.78
CA GLN A 75 5.38 -11.20 8.91
C GLN A 75 6.07 -12.53 9.27
N LYS A 76 5.54 -13.27 10.24
CA LYS A 76 6.09 -14.57 10.67
C LYS A 76 6.08 -15.62 9.55
N THR A 77 5.09 -15.58 8.67
CA THR A 77 4.99 -16.49 7.53
C THR A 77 5.73 -15.98 6.28
N GLY A 78 6.33 -14.78 6.33
CA GLY A 78 7.01 -14.18 5.18
C GLY A 78 6.06 -13.67 4.08
N LEU A 79 4.75 -13.61 4.35
CA LEU A 79 3.74 -13.12 3.40
C LEU A 79 3.58 -11.59 3.42
N LEU A 80 4.02 -10.90 4.47
CA LEU A 80 3.85 -9.44 4.55
C LEU A 80 4.57 -8.71 3.40
N ASP A 81 5.72 -9.22 2.96
CA ASP A 81 6.49 -8.65 1.86
C ASP A 81 5.86 -8.89 0.47
N SER A 82 4.87 -9.79 0.36
CA SER A 82 4.13 -10.01 -0.87
C SER A 82 2.93 -9.07 -1.05
N ILE A 83 2.57 -8.30 -0.01
CA ILE A 83 1.46 -7.33 -0.05
C ILE A 83 1.90 -6.04 -0.77
N LEU A 84 1.09 -5.59 -1.73
CA LEU A 84 1.24 -4.33 -2.45
C LEU A 84 0.46 -3.19 -1.78
N TYR A 85 -0.79 -3.46 -1.40
CA TYR A 85 -1.67 -2.47 -0.78
C TYR A 85 -2.13 -2.93 0.61
N LEU A 86 -2.06 -2.03 1.58
CA LEU A 86 -2.73 -2.17 2.86
C LEU A 86 -3.76 -1.05 2.95
N SER A 87 -5.02 -1.42 3.09
CA SER A 87 -6.11 -0.46 3.29
C SER A 87 -6.87 -0.82 4.55
N GLY A 88 -7.49 0.18 5.17
CA GLY A 88 -8.29 0.01 6.36
C GLY A 88 -9.30 1.14 6.50
N VAL A 89 -10.34 0.89 7.27
CA VAL A 89 -11.33 1.92 7.65
C VAL A 89 -11.55 1.91 9.16
N SER A 90 -11.84 3.08 9.74
CA SER A 90 -12.15 3.23 11.17
C SER A 90 -11.07 2.57 12.05
N GLY A 91 -11.43 1.64 12.94
CA GLY A 91 -10.50 0.98 13.86
C GLY A 91 -9.22 0.44 13.22
N SER A 92 -9.28 -0.10 12.00
CA SER A 92 -8.09 -0.61 11.31
C SER A 92 -7.08 0.49 10.89
N THR A 93 -7.46 1.76 10.92
CA THR A 93 -6.55 2.88 10.61
C THR A 93 -5.83 3.42 11.85
N TRP A 94 -6.14 2.91 13.05
CA TRP A 94 -5.59 3.40 14.32
C TRP A 94 -4.21 2.85 14.63
N TYR A 95 -3.75 1.87 13.86
CA TYR A 95 -2.40 1.33 14.03
C TYR A 95 -1.38 2.43 13.68
N GLU A 96 -0.86 3.09 14.71
CA GLU A 96 0.29 3.97 14.63
C GLU A 96 1.53 3.23 15.12
N HIS A 97 2.56 3.17 14.27
CA HIS A 97 3.92 3.00 14.73
C HIS A 97 4.90 3.79 13.89
#